data_AF-M1ZSF5-F1
#
_entry.id   AF-M1ZSF5-F1
#
_cell.length_a   1.000
_cell.length_b   1.000
_cell.length_c   1.000
_cell.angle_alpha   90.00
_cell.angle_beta   90.00
_cell.angle_gamma   90.00
#
_symmetry.space_group_name_H-M   'P 1'
#
loop_
_entity.id
_entity.type
_entity.pdbx_description
1 polymer ?
#
loop_
_entity_poly.entity_id
_entity_poly.type
_entity_poly.pdbx_seq_one_letter_code
_entity_poly.pdbx_strand_id
1 'polypeptide(L)' 'MKDIFLMGERLQYILKTKKRKTISIKIGKEFIIEVTAPLGTNEYTIEQVLKKEEKWIIKKIKKLKEVENFNGYYY' A
#
# COMPACT_ATOMS: atom_id res chain seq x y z
N MET A 1 -1.30 -12.72 3.08
CA MET A 1 -1.52 -11.52 2.23
C MET A 1 -3.02 -11.31 2.16
N LYS A 2 -3.50 -10.07 2.20
CA LYS A 2 -4.92 -9.75 2.08
C LYS A 2 -5.13 -8.91 0.83
N ASP A 3 -6.30 -9.02 0.22
CA ASP A 3 -6.71 -8.16 -0.87
C ASP A 3 -7.67 -7.08 -0.39
N ILE A 4 -7.60 -5.92 -1.04
CA ILE A 4 -8.53 -4.81 -0.83
C ILE A 4 -8.97 -4.26 -2.17
N PHE A 5 -10.24 -3.93 -2.28
CA PHE A 5 -10.79 -3.22 -3.42
C PHE A 5 -10.72 -1.72 -3.14
N LEU A 6 -9.91 -1.00 -3.92
CA LEU A 6 -9.81 0.47 -3.88
C LEU A 6 -10.08 1.01 -5.28
N MET A 7 -11.00 1.98 -5.40
CA MET A 7 -11.39 2.61 -6.67
C MET A 7 -11.67 1.66 -7.85
N GLY A 8 -12.15 0.43 -7.57
CA GLY A 8 -12.43 -0.60 -8.58
C GLY A 8 -11.23 -1.46 -8.98
N GLU A 9 -10.04 -1.20 -8.44
CA GLU A 9 -8.86 -2.05 -8.61
C GLU A 9 -8.68 -2.97 -7.39
N ARG A 10 -8.35 -4.24 -7.65
CA ARG A 10 -8.01 -5.20 -6.60
C ARG A 10 -6.52 -5.09 -6.29
N LEU A 11 -6.20 -4.60 -5.11
CA LEU A 11 -4.83 -4.42 -4.64
C LEU A 11 -4.50 -5.41 -3.55
N GLN A 12 -3.27 -5.94 -3.58
CA GLN A 12 -2.78 -6.83 -2.54
C GLN A 12 -2.02 -6.02 -1.49
N TYR A 13 -2.30 -6.30 -0.22
CA TYR A 13 -1.58 -5.73 0.89
C TYR A 13 -1.10 -6.79 1.89
N ILE A 14 0.04 -6.49 2.50
CA ILE A 14 0.66 -7.30 3.54
C ILE A 14 0.55 -6.50 4.83
N LEU A 15 -0.25 -7.02 5.76
CA LEU A 15 -0.30 -6.52 7.12
C LEU A 15 0.84 -7.11 7.93
N LYS A 16 1.75 -6.27 8.41
CA LYS A 16 2.78 -6.64 9.39
C LYS A 16 2.43 -5.99 10.73
N THR A 17 2.36 -6.76 11.79
CA THR A 17 2.20 -6.22 13.14
C THR A 17 3.57 -6.12 13.82
N LYS A 18 3.90 -4.96 14.37
CA LYS A 18 5.14 -4.74 15.14
C LYS A 18 4.85 -3.88 16.38
N LYS A 19 5.74 -3.92 17.39
CA LYS A 19 5.69 -2.99 18.54
C LYS A 19 6.04 -1.56 18.06
N ARG A 20 5.04 -0.81 17.62
CA ARG A 20 5.16 0.57 17.10
C ARG A 20 3.97 1.40 17.58
N LYS A 21 4.15 2.72 17.74
CA LYS A 21 3.04 3.64 18.06
C LYS A 21 2.24 4.06 16.82
N THR A 22 2.78 3.91 15.62
CA THR A 22 2.21 4.45 14.38
C THR A 22 2.03 3.39 13.29
N ILE A 23 1.01 3.62 12.44
CA ILE A 23 0.76 2.86 11.22
C ILE A 23 1.66 3.45 10.12
N SER A 24 2.32 2.59 9.35
CA SER A 24 3.10 3.01 8.18
C SER A 24 2.68 2.21 6.97
N ILE A 25 2.49 2.90 5.86
CA ILE A 25 2.13 2.31 4.57
C ILE A 25 3.32 2.44 3.64
N LYS A 26 3.74 1.32 3.06
CA LYS A 26 4.75 1.27 2.01
C LYS A 26 4.16 0.60 0.79
N ILE A 27 4.63 0.96 -0.39
CA ILE A 27 4.28 0.27 -1.63
C ILE A 27 5.58 -0.34 -2.13
N GLY A 28 5.62 -1.66 -2.16
CA GLY A 28 6.74 -2.47 -2.62
C GLY A 28 6.80 -2.55 -4.14
N LYS A 29 7.78 -3.32 -4.63
CA LYS A 29 7.85 -3.72 -6.04
C LYS A 29 6.62 -4.59 -6.37
N GLU A 30 6.13 -4.53 -7.62
CA GLU A 30 4.90 -5.20 -8.07
C GLU A 30 3.59 -4.68 -7.44
N PHE A 31 3.55 -3.41 -7.01
CA PHE A 31 2.34 -2.74 -6.48
C PHE A 31 1.77 -3.35 -5.19
N ILE A 32 2.57 -4.13 -4.46
CA ILE A 32 2.17 -4.75 -3.19
C ILE A 32 2.23 -3.71 -2.07
N ILE A 33 1.13 -3.49 -1.37
CA ILE A 33 1.05 -2.50 -0.28
C ILE A 33 1.48 -3.17 1.04
N GLU A 34 2.60 -2.77 1.61
CA GLU A 34 3.01 -3.19 2.95
C GLU A 34 2.45 -2.23 4.00
N VAL A 35 1.36 -2.64 4.65
CA VAL A 35 0.82 -1.93 5.81
C VAL A 35 1.48 -2.51 7.04
N THR A 36 2.09 -1.67 7.86
CA THR A 36 2.59 -2.14 9.14
C THR A 36 1.95 -1.36 10.28
N ALA A 37 1.41 -2.07 11.25
CA ALA A 37 0.51 -1.56 12.27
C ALA A 37 0.96 -1.99 13.68
N PRO A 38 0.59 -1.24 14.73
CA PRO A 38 0.74 -1.67 16.11
C PRO A 38 0.10 -3.04 16.38
N LEU A 39 0.67 -3.79 17.32
CA LEU A 39 0.02 -4.95 17.92
C LEU A 39 -1.30 -4.52 18.60
N GLY A 40 -2.42 -5.12 18.19
CA GLY A 40 -3.76 -4.77 18.67
C GLY A 40 -4.50 -3.73 17.83
N THR A 41 -3.95 -3.32 16.67
CA THR A 41 -4.70 -2.46 15.74
C THR A 41 -5.85 -3.25 15.15
N ASN A 42 -7.06 -2.70 15.28
CA ASN A 42 -8.26 -3.32 14.74
C ASN A 42 -8.24 -3.32 13.20
N GLU A 43 -8.76 -4.38 12.59
CA GLU A 43 -8.83 -4.48 11.11
C GLU A 43 -9.62 -3.31 10.51
N TYR A 44 -10.69 -2.90 11.18
CA TYR A 44 -11.49 -1.75 10.77
C TYR A 44 -10.64 -0.46 10.64
N THR A 45 -9.72 -0.22 11.59
CA THR A 45 -8.83 0.94 11.53
C THR A 45 -7.89 0.86 10.33
N ILE A 46 -7.40 -0.34 10.01
CA ILE A 46 -6.52 -0.57 8.86
C ILE A 46 -7.28 -0.30 7.56
N GLU A 47 -8.52 -0.79 7.44
CA GLU A 47 -9.37 -0.52 6.27
C GLU A 47 -9.69 0.97 6.13
N GLN A 48 -9.99 1.67 7.23
CA GLN A 48 -10.22 3.12 7.21
C GLN A 48 -8.98 3.89 6.75
N VAL A 49 -7.80 3.51 7.24
CA VAL A 49 -6.52 4.12 6.84
C VAL A 49 -6.25 3.85 5.36
N LEU A 50 -6.47 2.62 4.89
CA LEU A 50 -6.31 2.25 3.48
C LEU A 50 -7.29 3.02 2.57
N LYS A 51 -8.56 3.16 2.97
CA LYS A 51 -9.54 3.99 2.24
C LYS A 51 -9.16 5.47 2.25
N LYS A 52 -8.67 6.00 3.36
CA LYS A 52 -8.23 7.39 3.45
C LYS A 52 -7.01 7.67 2.58
N GLU A 53 -6.09 6.71 2.52
CA GLU A 53 -4.87 6.77 1.72
C GLU A 53 -5.07 6.26 0.29
N GLU A 54 -6.28 5.84 -0.11
CA GLU A 54 -6.64 5.40 -1.47
C GLU A 54 -6.04 6.30 -2.56
N LYS A 55 -6.34 7.60 -2.47
CA LYS A 55 -5.88 8.59 -3.45
C LYS A 55 -4.35 8.67 -3.50
N TRP A 56 -3.69 8.51 -2.36
CA TRP A 56 -2.23 8.51 -2.26
C TRP A 56 -1.64 7.23 -2.84
N ILE A 57 -2.23 6.07 -2.54
CA ILE A 57 -1.85 4.76 -3.06
C ILE A 57 -1.92 4.77 -4.59
N ILE A 58 -3.03 5.20 -5.17
CA ILE A 58 -3.20 5.26 -6.63
C ILE A 58 -2.20 6.22 -7.26
N LYS A 59 -2.02 7.40 -6.67
CA LYS A 59 -1.02 8.38 -7.16
C LYS A 59 0.39 7.79 -7.13
N LYS A 60 0.73 7.02 -6.09
CA LYS A 60 2.03 6.37 -5.95
C LYS A 60 2.19 5.22 -6.95
N ILE A 61 1.16 4.39 -7.15
CA ILE A 61 1.13 3.31 -8.15
C ILE A 61 1.28 3.86 -9.56
N LYS A 62 0.53 4.91 -9.91
CA LYS A 62 0.63 5.58 -11.21
C LYS A 62 2.04 6.12 -11.44
N LYS A 63 2.63 6.74 -10.41
CA LYS A 63 4.02 7.23 -10.46
C LYS A 63 5.04 6.09 -10.57
N LEU A 64 4.81 4.95 -9.91
CA LEU A 64 5.65 3.77 -10.04
C LEU A 64 5.57 3.15 -11.45
N LYS A 65 4.38 3.04 -12.03
CA LYS A 65 4.19 2.61 -13.43
C LYS A 65 4.93 3.54 -14.40
N GLU A 66 4.86 4.85 -14.18
CA GLU A 66 5.55 5.84 -15.01
C GLU A 66 7.08 5.71 -14.89
N VAL A 67 7.59 5.47 -13.68
CA VAL A 67 9.04 5.25 -13.43
C VAL A 67 9.53 3.91 -13.97
N GLU A 68 8.74 2.83 -13.89
CA GLU A 68 9.08 1.55 -14.55
C GLU A 68 9.16 1.71 -16.07
N ASN A 69 8.24 2.47 -16.67
CA ASN A 69 8.33 2.82 -18.09
C ASN A 69 9.56 3.70 -18.41
N PHE A 70 10.02 4.50 -17.46
CA PHE A 70 11.21 5.36 -17.63
C PHE A 70 12.54 4.60 -17.43
N ASN A 71 12.54 3.55 -16.60
CA ASN A 71 13.72 2.72 -16.34
C ASN A 71 14.03 1.69 -17.44
N GLY A 72 13.23 1.65 -18.52
CA GLY A 72 13.57 0.93 -19.76
C GLY A 72 14.67 1.59 -20.60
N TYR A 73 15.22 2.73 -20.16
CA TYR A 73 16.32 3.43 -20.83
C TYR A 73 17.47 3.73 -19.87
N TYR A 74 18.17 2.70 -19.41
CA TYR A 74 19.62 2.82 -19.20
C TYR A 74 20.29 1.54 -19.68
N TYR A 75 21.10 1.74 -20.71
CA TYR A 75 22.02 0.83 -21.39
C TYR A 75 22.77 -0.13 -20.46
#